data_AF-A0A5N5H1J9-F1
#
_entry.id   AF-A0A5N5H1J9-F1
#
_cell.length_a   1.000
_cell.length_b   1.000
_cell.length_c   1.000
_cell.angle_alpha   90.00
_cell.angle_beta   90.00
_cell.angle_gamma   90.00
#
_symmetry.space_group_name_H-M   'P 1'
#
loop_
_entity.id
_entity.type
_entity.pdbx_description
1 polymer ?
#
loop_
_entity_poly.entity_id
_entity_poly.type
_entity_poly.pdbx_seq_one_letter_code
_entity_poly.pdbx_strand_id
1 'polypeptide(L)'
;MSRPSLPPYPPCFSFCSDAECCGHGLKYVWPELIGKLAWEAATIIKKDNPSVTVLVLKPGFVGLHDFCCNRVYVYTDENGKVFLIPRIG
;
A
#
# COMPACT_ATOMS: atom_id res chain seq x y z
N MET A 1 -24.32 2.00 6.56
CA MET A 1 -24.02 1.79 5.12
C MET A 1 -22.73 1.01 5.03
N SER A 2 -22.74 -0.18 4.46
CA SER A 2 -21.54 -1.04 4.38
C SER A 2 -20.51 -0.37 3.49
N ARG A 3 -19.30 -0.17 4.01
CA ARG A 3 -18.20 0.44 3.24
C ARG A 3 -17.92 -0.44 2.02
N PRO A 4 -17.86 0.08 0.78
CA PRO A 4 -17.53 -0.74 -0.38
C PRO A 4 -16.14 -1.34 -0.18
N SER A 5 -16.06 -2.66 -0.09
CA SER A 5 -14.79 -3.37 -0.10
C SER A 5 -14.25 -3.34 -1.53
N LEU A 6 -13.08 -2.75 -1.73
CA LEU A 6 -12.38 -2.82 -3.01
C LEU A 6 -12.06 -4.29 -3.34
N PRO A 7 -12.15 -4.70 -4.62
CA PRO A 7 -11.66 -6.02 -5.01
C PRO A 7 -10.14 -6.11 -4.77
N PRO A 8 -9.60 -7.29 -4.43
CA PRO A 8 -8.15 -7.47 -4.33
C PRO A 8 -7.47 -7.16 -5.65
N TYR A 9 -6.29 -6.54 -5.60
CA TYR A 9 -5.42 -6.42 -6.77
C TYR A 9 -4.75 -7.77 -7.07
N PRO A 10 -4.60 -8.18 -8.35
CA PRO A 10 -5.07 -7.54 -9.58
C PRO A 10 -6.54 -7.88 -9.95
N PRO A 11 -7.25 -7.04 -10.73
CA PRO A 11 -6.75 -5.88 -11.48
C PRO A 11 -6.67 -4.59 -10.65
N CYS A 12 -6.14 -3.53 -11.26
CA CYS A 12 -6.21 -2.22 -10.66
C CYS A 12 -7.64 -1.71 -10.60
N PHE A 13 -8.04 -1.19 -9.43
CA PHE A 13 -9.34 -0.57 -9.23
C PHE A 13 -9.15 0.84 -8.66
N SER A 14 -9.51 1.86 -9.45
CA SER A 14 -9.45 3.26 -9.01
C SER A 14 -10.63 4.04 -9.58
N PHE A 15 -11.29 4.81 -8.72
CA PHE A 15 -12.29 5.82 -9.05
C PHE A 15 -11.92 7.18 -8.44
N CYS A 16 -10.70 7.29 -7.90
CA CYS A 16 -10.17 8.45 -7.21
C CYS A 16 -8.90 8.95 -7.90
N SER A 17 -8.58 10.23 -7.69
CA SER A 17 -7.37 10.89 -8.20
C SER A 17 -6.19 10.82 -7.23
N ASP A 18 -6.43 10.54 -5.95
CA ASP A 18 -5.42 10.59 -4.90
C ASP A 18 -5.67 9.57 -3.78
N ALA A 19 -4.63 9.36 -2.96
CA ALA A 19 -4.61 8.36 -1.90
C ALA A 19 -5.61 8.63 -0.77
N GLU A 20 -5.90 9.90 -0.50
CA GLU A 20 -6.85 10.29 0.56
C GLU A 20 -8.26 9.85 0.19
N CYS A 21 -8.67 10.12 -1.05
CA CYS A 21 -9.93 9.65 -1.60
C CYS A 21 -10.02 8.11 -1.54
N CYS A 22 -8.99 7.39 -1.97
CA CYS A 22 -8.98 5.91 -1.94
C CYS A 22 -9.02 5.32 -0.53
N GLY A 23 -8.55 6.05 0.48
CA GLY A 23 -8.51 5.60 1.87
C GLY A 23 -9.91 5.33 2.43
N HIS A 24 -10.96 5.99 1.93
CA HIS A 24 -12.34 5.85 2.42
C HIS A 24 -12.46 6.01 3.95
N GLY A 25 -11.73 6.98 4.51
CA GLY A 25 -11.66 7.21 5.96
C GLY A 25 -10.78 6.22 6.73
N LEU A 26 -10.14 5.27 6.06
CA LEU A 26 -9.02 4.51 6.62
C LEU A 26 -7.68 5.15 6.29
N LYS A 27 -6.65 4.65 6.96
CA LYS A 27 -5.27 5.04 6.73
C LYS A 27 -4.85 4.72 5.29
N TYR A 28 -4.12 5.66 4.70
CA TYR A 28 -3.69 5.62 3.30
C TYR A 28 -2.21 5.97 3.09
N VAL A 29 -1.49 6.39 4.14
CA VAL A 29 -0.03 6.62 4.17
C VAL A 29 0.51 6.13 5.52
N TRP A 30 1.71 5.54 5.51
CA TRP A 30 2.32 4.91 6.68
C TRP A 30 3.78 5.34 6.93
N PRO A 31 4.02 6.60 7.33
CA PRO A 31 5.39 7.09 7.55
C PRO A 31 6.13 6.34 8.65
N GLU A 32 5.43 5.80 9.64
CA GLU A 32 6.02 5.05 10.77
C GLU A 32 6.60 3.68 10.38
N LEU A 33 6.40 3.24 9.14
CA LEU A 33 6.89 1.94 8.66
C LEU A 33 8.32 1.99 8.11
N ILE A 34 8.89 3.17 7.88
CA ILE A 34 10.31 3.31 7.51
C ILE A 34 11.19 2.58 8.53
N GLY A 35 12.11 1.76 8.02
CA GLY A 35 13.06 0.97 8.81
C GLY A 35 12.50 -0.34 9.39
N LYS A 36 11.18 -0.59 9.30
CA LYS A 36 10.59 -1.89 9.69
C LYS A 36 10.85 -2.95 8.64
N LEU A 37 10.76 -4.21 9.04
CA LEU A 37 10.83 -5.33 8.10
C LEU A 37 9.58 -5.37 7.21
N ALA A 38 9.75 -5.78 5.96
CA ALA A 38 8.66 -5.80 4.98
C ALA A 38 7.42 -6.60 5.43
N TRP A 39 7.62 -7.73 6.11
CA TRP A 39 6.52 -8.56 6.61
C TRP A 39 5.75 -7.88 7.75
N GLU A 40 6.44 -7.12 8.60
CA GLU A 40 5.84 -6.34 9.68
C GLU A 40 5.02 -5.19 9.08
N ALA A 41 5.60 -4.45 8.13
CA ALA A 41 4.92 -3.39 7.41
C ALA A 41 3.66 -3.89 6.69
N ALA A 42 3.75 -5.02 5.99
CA ALA A 42 2.59 -5.61 5.31
C ALA A 42 1.47 -6.03 6.28
N THR A 43 1.83 -6.52 7.47
CA THR A 43 0.87 -6.89 8.51
C THR A 43 0.16 -5.65 9.05
N ILE A 44 0.89 -4.57 9.31
CA ILE A 44 0.33 -3.30 9.80
C ILE A 44 -0.60 -2.69 8.73
N ILE A 45 -0.16 -2.60 7.47
CA ILE A 45 -0.97 -2.03 6.39
C ILE A 45 -2.29 -2.79 6.20
N LYS A 46 -2.26 -4.13 6.19
CA LYS A 46 -3.49 -4.94 6.05
C LYS A 46 -4.45 -4.77 7.23
N LYS A 47 -3.92 -4.53 8.43
CA LYS A 47 -4.73 -4.26 9.63
C LYS A 47 -5.36 -2.87 9.58
N ASP A 48 -4.57 -1.87 9.17
CA ASP A 48 -5.01 -0.47 9.10
C ASP A 48 -5.97 -0.23 7.93
N ASN A 49 -5.76 -0.92 6.81
CA ASN A 49 -6.59 -0.85 5.62
C ASN A 49 -6.73 -2.24 4.95
N PRO A 50 -7.78 -3.02 5.26
CA PRO A 50 -7.98 -4.33 4.64
C PRO A 50 -8.46 -4.26 3.18
N SER A 51 -8.73 -3.06 2.66
CA SER A 51 -9.17 -2.86 1.27
C SER A 51 -7.99 -2.78 0.27
N VAL A 52 -6.75 -2.87 0.73
CA VAL A 52 -5.56 -2.79 -0.13
C VAL A 52 -4.76 -4.08 -0.16
N THR A 53 -4.19 -4.35 -1.32
CA THR A 53 -3.20 -5.40 -1.53
C THR A 53 -1.79 -4.82 -1.36
N VAL A 54 -1.01 -5.43 -0.48
CA VAL A 54 0.38 -5.02 -0.25
C VAL A 54 1.30 -5.80 -1.19
N LEU A 55 2.12 -5.08 -1.95
CA LEU A 55 3.16 -5.65 -2.81
C LEU A 55 4.53 -5.21 -2.31
N VAL A 56 5.36 -6.17 -1.91
CA VAL A 56 6.73 -5.92 -1.47
C VAL A 56 7.65 -5.91 -2.69
N LEU A 57 8.38 -4.81 -2.87
CA LEU A 57 9.34 -4.62 -3.95
C LEU A 57 10.76 -4.63 -3.37
N LYS A 58 11.55 -5.59 -3.83
CA LYS A 58 12.97 -5.74 -3.47
C LYS A 58 13.83 -4.63 -4.10
N PRO A 59 15.05 -4.40 -3.62
CA PRO A 59 15.98 -3.46 -4.25
C PRO A 59 16.10 -3.69 -5.75
N GLY A 60 16.09 -2.60 -6.52
CA GLY A 60 16.18 -2.64 -8.00
C GLY A 60 14.86 -2.89 -8.73
N PHE A 61 13.78 -3.29 -8.04
CA PHE A 61 12.45 -3.38 -8.64
C PHE A 61 11.70 -2.06 -8.52
N VAL A 62 11.05 -1.66 -9.60
CA VAL A 62 10.19 -0.47 -9.65
C VAL A 62 8.76 -0.91 -9.83
N GLY A 63 7.84 -0.30 -9.08
CA GLY A 63 6.40 -0.53 -9.24
C GLY A 63 5.90 -0.01 -10.59
N LEU A 64 4.65 -0.31 -10.91
CA LEU A 64 4.00 0.33 -12.05
C LEU A 64 3.81 1.82 -11.75
N HIS A 65 3.93 2.66 -12.78
CA HIS A 65 3.79 4.13 -12.65
C HIS A 65 2.32 4.59 -12.72
N ASP A 66 1.37 3.69 -12.53
CA ASP A 66 -0.06 3.97 -12.42
C ASP A 66 -0.48 4.25 -10.97
N PHE A 67 -1.67 4.83 -10.80
CA PHE A 67 -2.28 5.06 -9.49
C PHE A 67 -3.44 4.11 -9.25
N CYS A 68 -3.38 3.36 -8.15
CA CYS A 68 -4.29 2.26 -7.87
C CYS A 68 -4.80 2.23 -6.43
N CYS A 69 -6.11 2.44 -6.21
CA CYS A 69 -6.67 2.56 -4.87
C CYS A 69 -6.54 1.27 -4.02
N ASN A 70 -6.57 0.11 -4.66
CA ASN A 70 -6.52 -1.18 -3.98
C ASN A 70 -5.09 -1.74 -3.85
N ARG A 71 -4.05 -0.90 -3.96
CA ARG A 71 -2.65 -1.31 -3.92
C ARG A 71 -1.81 -0.41 -3.03
N VAL A 72 -0.83 -1.02 -2.35
CA VAL A 72 0.25 -0.32 -1.64
C VAL A 72 1.56 -1.02 -1.99
N TYR A 73 2.52 -0.26 -2.51
CA TYR A 73 3.89 -0.72 -2.66
C TYR A 73 4.69 -0.52 -1.37
N VAL A 74 5.42 -1.56 -0.98
CA VAL A 74 6.39 -1.55 0.12
C VAL A 74 7.77 -1.77 -0.48
N TYR A 75 8.53 -0.70 -0.62
CA TYR A 75 9.89 -0.74 -1.16
C TYR A 75 10.89 -1.05 -0.06
N THR A 76 11.73 -2.07 -0.27
CA THR A 76 12.72 -2.51 0.71
C THR A 76 14.16 -2.24 0.28
N ASP A 77 15.03 -1.95 1.24
CA ASP A 77 16.47 -1.89 1.06
C ASP A 77 17.10 -3.29 1.00
N GLU A 78 18.43 -3.36 0.89
CA GLU A 78 19.19 -4.62 0.85
C GLU A 78 19.04 -5.46 2.13
N ASN A 79 18.65 -4.84 3.25
CA ASN A 79 18.39 -5.50 4.52
C ASN A 79 16.92 -5.96 4.67
N GLY A 80 16.09 -5.79 3.63
CA GLY A 80 14.67 -6.12 3.66
C GLY A 80 13.83 -5.15 4.51
N LYS A 81 14.36 -3.96 4.80
CA LYS A 81 13.68 -2.91 5.57
C LYS A 81 13.04 -1.89 4.64
N VAL A 82 11.89 -1.37 5.03
CA VAL A 82 11.18 -0.35 4.26
C VAL A 82 12.01 0.93 4.20
N PHE A 83 12.30 1.44 2.99
CA PHE A 83 13.07 2.68 2.83
C PHE A 83 12.27 3.83 2.22
N LEU A 84 11.09 3.56 1.65
CA LEU A 84 10.15 4.59 1.18
C LEU A 84 8.84 4.50 1.94
N ILE A 85 8.21 5.66 2.17
CA ILE A 85 6.94 5.75 2.89
C ILE A 85 5.87 4.99 2.10
N PRO A 86 5.31 3.89 2.64
CA PRO A 86 4.22 3.19 1.98
C PRO A 86 3.00 4.10 1.89
N ARG A 87 2.33 4.10 0.74
CA ARG A 87 1.10 4.85 0.48
C ARG A 87 0.22 4.09 -0.51
N ILE A 88 -1.08 4.36 -0.49
CA ILE A 88 -1.99 3.88 -1.54
C ILE A 88 -1.57 4.45 -2.89
N GLY A 89 -1.55 3.58 -3.90
CA GLY A 89 -1.10 3.90 -5.26
C GLY A 89 -0.62 2.69 -6.04
#